data_AF-A0A2S9IKD9-F1
#
_entry.id   AF-A0A2S9IKD9-F1
#
_cell.length_a   1.000
_cell.length_b   1.000
_cell.length_c   1.000
_cell.angle_alpha   90.00
_cell.angle_beta   90.00
_cell.angle_gamma   90.00
#
_symmetry.space_group_name_H-M   'P 1'
#
loop_
_entity.id
_entity.type
_entity.pdbx_description
1 polymer ?
#
loop_
_entity_poly.entity_id
_entity_poly.type
_entity_poly.pdbx_seq_one_letter_code
_entity_poly.pdbx_strand_id
1 'polypeptide(L)' 'MTGRSFISTLLLAAALGSALSACGRRGDLEPPPASIVTDENGRTREKPAEDKPFILDKLIQ' A
#
# COMPACT_ATOMS: atom_id res chain seq x y z
N MET A 1 28.07 19.17 -27.32
CA MET A 1 26.72 18.56 -27.31
C MET A 1 26.45 17.66 -26.11
N THR A 2 27.46 17.09 -25.45
CA THR A 2 27.31 16.17 -24.31
C THR A 2 26.77 16.84 -23.04
N GLY A 3 27.30 17.99 -22.64
CA GLY A 3 26.92 18.65 -21.37
C GLY A 3 25.43 19.02 -21.27
N ARG A 4 24.80 19.49 -22.36
CA ARG A 4 23.36 19.81 -22.39
C ARG A 4 22.50 18.57 -22.19
N SER A 5 22.88 17.46 -22.82
CA SER A 5 22.16 16.19 -22.72
C SER A 5 22.22 15.62 -21.31
N PHE A 6 23.39 15.67 -20.66
CA PHE A 6 23.55 15.23 -19.27
C PHE A 6 22.68 16.02 -18.30
N ILE A 7 22.62 17.35 -18.45
CA ILE A 7 21.78 18.21 -17.61
C ILE A 7 20.29 17.87 -17.81
N SER A 8 19.84 17.68 -19.05
CA SER A 8 18.46 17.30 -19.34
C SER A 8 18.09 15.94 -18.73
N THR A 9 18.97 14.94 -18.79
CA THR A 9 18.72 13.63 -18.18
C THR A 9 18.61 13.71 -16.66
N LEU A 10 19.47 14.50 -16.01
CA LEU A 10 19.44 14.73 -14.56
C LEU A 10 18.13 15.40 -14.12
N LEU A 11 17.69 16.43 -14.86
CA LEU A 11 16.43 17.13 -14.56
C LEU A 11 15.21 16.20 -14.71
N LEU A 12 15.21 15.37 -15.76
CA LEU A 12 14.14 14.40 -15.98
C LEU A 12 14.08 13.34 -14.86
N ALA A 13 15.24 12.81 -14.45
CA ALA A 13 15.32 11.84 -13.35
C ALA A 13 14.84 12.43 -12.02
N ALA A 14 15.22 13.69 -11.72
CA ALA A 14 14.78 14.39 -10.52
C ALA A 14 13.25 14.63 -10.50
N ALA A 15 12.67 15.02 -11.65
CA ALA A 15 11.23 15.23 -11.77
C ALA A 15 10.45 13.92 -11.59
N LEU A 16 10.91 12.82 -12.18
CA LEU A 16 10.27 11.51 -12.04
C LEU A 16 10.39 10.96 -10.61
N GLY A 17 11.57 11.06 -10.01
CA GLY A 17 11.82 10.59 -8.64
C GLY A 17 10.95 11.32 -7.60
N SER A 18 10.78 12.64 -7.75
CA SER A 18 9.93 13.43 -6.86
C SER A 18 8.43 13.13 -7.05
N ALA A 19 7.96 13.00 -8.29
CA ALA A 19 6.57 12.65 -8.57
C ALA A 19 6.19 11.25 -8.04
N LEU A 20 7.06 10.25 -8.23
CA LEU A 20 6.82 8.89 -7.74
C LEU A 20 6.84 8.81 -6.22
N SER A 21 7.71 9.59 -5.56
CA SER A 21 7.74 9.69 -4.09
C SER A 21 6.47 10.33 -3.52
N ALA A 22 5.86 11.27 -4.27
CA ALA A 22 4.61 11.90 -3.88
C ALA A 22 3.36 11.05 -4.14
N CYS A 23 3.43 10.09 -5.07
CA CYS A 23 2.31 9.20 -5.43
C CYS A 23 2.30 7.87 -4.65
N GLY A 24 3.37 7.56 -3.92
CA GLY A 24 3.50 6.34 -3.13
C GLY A 24 3.71 6.65 -1.65
N ARG A 25 2.63 6.90 -0.90
CA ARG A 25 2.72 6.90 0.56
C ARG A 25 2.93 5.45 1.02
N ARG A 26 4.19 5.07 1.26
CA ARG A 26 4.56 3.86 2.01
C ARG A 26 4.28 4.09 3.50
N GLY A 27 3.04 4.47 3.82
CA GLY A 27 2.53 4.41 5.18
C GLY A 27 2.08 2.98 5.45
N ASP A 28 2.16 2.55 6.70
CA ASP A 28 1.46 1.34 7.11
C ASP A 28 -0.01 1.49 6.68
N LEU A 29 -0.54 0.46 6.00
CA LEU A 29 -1.93 0.47 5.60
C LEU A 29 -2.75 0.50 6.89
N GLU A 30 -3.53 1.56 7.10
CA GLU A 30 -4.41 1.65 8.26
C GLU A 30 -5.24 0.35 8.29
N PRO A 31 -5.08 -0.48 9.33
CA PRO A 31 -5.75 -1.77 9.36
C PRO A 31 -7.25 -1.51 9.34
N PRO A 32 -8.03 -2.26 8.54
CA PRO A 32 -9.47 -2.08 8.50
C PRO A 32 -10.05 -2.24 9.91
N PRO A 33 -11.06 -1.45 10.32
CA PRO A 33 -11.60 -1.47 11.68
C PRO A 33 -12.15 -2.85 12.12
N ALA A 34 -12.27 -3.80 11.19
CA ALA A 34 -12.67 -5.18 11.45
C ALA A 34 -11.51 -6.13 11.83
N SER A 35 -10.25 -5.69 11.80
CA SER A 35 -9.08 -6.53 12.14
C SER A 35 -8.74 -6.53 13.63
N ILE A 36 -9.36 -5.65 14.42
CA ILE A 36 -9.18 -5.60 15.87
C ILE A 36 -10.50 -5.89 16.58
N VAL A 37 -10.50 -6.84 17.50
CA VAL A 37 -11.63 -7.09 18.41
C VAL A 37 -11.16 -6.78 19.83
N THR A 38 -11.93 -5.96 20.54
CA THR A 38 -11.73 -5.73 21.97
C THR A 38 -12.43 -6.85 22.72
N ASP A 39 -11.63 -7.70 23.37
CA ASP A 39 -12.10 -8.76 24.27
C ASP A 39 -12.80 -8.14 25.51
N GLU A 40 -13.65 -8.89 26.22
CA GLU A 40 -14.39 -8.40 27.41
C GLU A 40 -13.46 -7.87 28.52
N ASN A 41 -12.19 -8.26 28.49
CA ASN A 41 -11.15 -7.85 29.43
C ASN A 41 -10.39 -6.59 28.96
N GLY A 42 -10.91 -5.85 27.98
CA GLY A 42 -10.36 -4.58 27.50
C GLY A 42 -9.04 -4.70 26.73
N ARG A 43 -8.69 -5.90 26.24
CA ARG A 43 -7.47 -6.13 25.46
C ARG A 43 -7.81 -6.16 23.97
N THR A 44 -7.14 -5.32 23.20
CA THR A 44 -7.21 -5.32 21.74
C THR A 44 -6.46 -6.52 21.19
N ARG A 45 -7.16 -7.41 20.48
CA ARG A 45 -6.57 -8.59 19.83
C ARG A 45 -6.86 -8.57 18.35
N GLU A 46 -5.93 -9.10 17.57
CA GLU A 46 -6.14 -9.32 16.14
C GLU A 46 -7.30 -10.31 15.95
N LYS A 47 -8.29 -9.92 15.15
CA LYS A 47 -9.44 -10.77 14.85
C LYS A 47 -8.93 -12.04 14.18
N PRO A 48 -9.29 -13.24 14.68
CA PRO A 48 -8.99 -14.47 13.97
C PRO A 48 -9.53 -14.38 12.55
N ALA A 49 -8.65 -14.53 11.56
CA ALA A 49 -9.02 -14.59 10.16
C ALA A 49 -9.84 -15.88 9.96
N GLU A 50 -11.16 -15.76 10.05
CA GLU A 50 -12.06 -16.83 9.70
C GLU A 50 -11.99 -16.99 8.18
N ASP A 51 -11.47 -18.13 7.71
CA ASP A 51 -11.37 -18.48 6.30
C ASP A 51 -12.78 -18.61 5.69
N LYS A 52 -13.35 -17.50 5.25
CA LYS A 52 -14.65 -17.47 4.57
C LYS A 52 -14.42 -17.76 3.09
N PRO A 53 -15.11 -18.77 2.52
CA PRO A 53 -14.99 -19.06 1.10
C PRO A 53 -15.35 -17.83 0.29
N PHE A 54 -14.52 -17.49 -0.69
CA PHE A 54 -14.70 -16.29 -1.49
C PHE A 54 -15.94 -16.45 -2.35
N ILE A 55 -16.81 -15.43 -2.45
CA ILE A 55 -18.04 -15.56 -3.24
C ILE A 55 -17.73 -15.86 -4.72
N LEU A 56 -16.55 -15.43 -5.22
CA LEU A 56 -16.14 -15.75 -6.59
C LEU A 56 -15.70 -17.21 -6.80
N ASP A 57 -15.46 -18.02 -5.75
CA ASP A 57 -15.23 -19.46 -5.93
C ASP A 57 -16.41 -20.12 -6.67
N LYS A 58 -17.63 -19.62 -6.45
CA LYS A 58 -18.83 -20.10 -7.14
C LYS A 58 -18.90 -19.66 -8.62
N LEU A 59 -18.15 -18.64 -9.01
CA LEU A 59 -18.15 -18.08 -10.37
C LEU A 59 -16.98 -18.60 -11.22
N ILE A 60 -15.93 -19.14 -10.59
CA ILE A 60 -14.73 -19.65 -11.24
C ILE A 60 -14.75 -21.19 -11.37
N GLN A 61 -15.70 -21.87 -10.72
CA GLN A 61 -15.94 -23.32 -10.87
C GLN A 61 -16.70 -23.69 -12.15
#